data_AF-A0A0N1NJF7-F1
#
_entry.id   AF-A0A0N1NJF7-F1
#
_cell.length_a   1.000
_cell.length_b   1.000
_cell.length_c   1.000
_cell.angle_alpha   90.00
_cell.angle_beta   90.00
_cell.angle_gamma   90.00
#
_symmetry.space_group_name_H-M   'P 1'
#
loop_
_entity.id
_entity.type
_entity.pdbx_description
1 polymer ?
#
loop_
_entity_poly.entity_id
_entity_poly.type
_entity_poly.pdbx_seq_one_letter_code
_entity_poly.pdbx_strand_id
1 'polypeptide(L)'
;MLPEDWWGLKSEASVGNPASPAGNPVSEDVVALHAEIDRLRRALAGRAVVDQACGMVMVLAPCRWGVARGLLGDVSARCDTKLPEVAAAMVAAWEGKPLPRPMRRALRHALRRLYAEVPGCDSRTSDGPSGTGRPE
;
A
#
# COMPACT_ATOMS: atom_id res chain seq x y z
N MET A 1 1.58 15.86 20.20
CA MET A 1 0.80 15.59 21.43
C MET A 1 -0.50 14.93 21.00
N LEU A 2 -0.56 13.60 21.10
CA LEU A 2 -1.78 12.83 20.91
C LEU A 2 -2.38 12.56 22.31
N PRO A 3 -3.71 12.60 22.48
CA PRO A 3 -4.35 12.27 23.76
C PRO A 3 -4.00 10.85 24.22
N GLU A 4 -3.61 10.70 25.49
CA GLU A 4 -3.10 9.44 26.09
C GLU A 4 -4.21 8.44 26.51
N ASP A 5 -5.47 8.67 26.11
CA ASP A 5 -6.64 7.94 26.60
C ASP A 5 -7.26 6.96 25.60
N TRP A 6 -6.69 6.78 24.40
CA TRP A 6 -7.31 5.93 23.37
C TRP A 6 -7.37 4.43 23.73
N TRP A 7 -6.60 3.97 24.73
CA TRP A 7 -6.61 2.59 25.24
C TRP A 7 -7.42 2.41 26.54
N GLY A 8 -8.05 3.46 27.07
CA GLY A 8 -8.61 3.46 28.43
C GLY A 8 -10.03 2.89 28.61
N LEU A 9 -10.67 2.36 27.56
CA LEU A 9 -12.11 2.01 27.63
C LEU A 9 -12.39 0.54 27.31
N LYS A 10 -12.91 -0.14 28.33
CA LYS A 10 -13.44 -1.53 28.41
C LYS A 10 -12.48 -2.62 28.91
N SER A 11 -11.89 -2.42 30.08
CA SER A 11 -11.48 -3.54 30.95
C SER A 11 -12.28 -3.54 32.26
N GLU A 12 -13.60 -3.40 32.16
CA GLU A 12 -14.50 -3.93 33.20
C GLU A 12 -15.12 -5.21 32.66
N ALA A 13 -14.29 -6.26 32.56
CA ALA A 13 -14.79 -7.61 32.68
C ALA A 13 -15.28 -7.72 34.13
N SER A 14 -16.56 -7.44 34.36
CA SER A 14 -17.24 -7.82 35.59
C SER A 14 -17.01 -9.32 35.76
N VAL A 15 -16.09 -9.68 36.67
CA VAL A 15 -15.83 -11.07 37.04
C VAL A 15 -17.04 -11.54 37.83
N GLY A 16 -18.07 -11.95 37.10
CA GLY A 16 -19.23 -12.62 37.63
C GLY A 16 -18.88 -14.06 37.98
N ASN A 17 -18.68 -14.30 39.28
CA ASN A 17 -18.88 -15.53 40.06
C ASN A 17 -18.26 -16.86 39.53
N PRO A 18 -17.31 -17.49 40.25
CA PRO A 18 -16.71 -18.76 39.86
C PRO A 18 -17.57 -19.96 40.29
N ALA A 19 -18.68 -20.23 39.60
CA ALA A 19 -19.42 -21.48 39.78
C ALA A 19 -20.28 -21.84 38.55
N SER A 20 -19.66 -22.25 37.45
CA SER A 20 -20.33 -23.11 36.45
C SER A 20 -19.34 -23.89 35.58
N PRO A 21 -19.65 -25.15 35.20
CA PRO A 21 -18.76 -26.05 34.45
C PRO A 21 -18.81 -25.83 32.92
N ALA A 22 -19.19 -24.64 32.46
CA ALA A 22 -19.11 -24.25 31.05
C ALA A 22 -17.91 -23.33 30.87
N GLY A 23 -17.13 -23.51 29.80
CA GLY A 23 -15.87 -22.80 29.53
C GLY A 23 -15.95 -21.32 29.87
N ASN A 24 -14.90 -20.81 30.53
CA ASN A 24 -14.87 -19.45 31.05
C ASN A 24 -15.01 -18.45 29.88
N PRO A 25 -16.13 -17.71 29.74
CA PRO A 25 -16.41 -16.87 28.57
C PRO A 25 -15.34 -15.78 28.35
N VAL A 26 -14.70 -15.34 29.43
CA VAL A 26 -13.56 -14.42 29.42
C VAL A 26 -12.38 -14.99 28.62
N SER A 27 -12.18 -16.30 28.60
CA SER A 27 -11.09 -16.93 27.84
C SER A 27 -11.37 -16.98 26.34
N GLU A 28 -12.62 -17.13 25.91
CA GLU A 28 -13.00 -17.13 24.50
C GLU A 28 -12.89 -15.73 23.89
N ASP A 29 -13.32 -14.69 24.62
CA ASP A 29 -13.16 -13.28 24.21
C ASP A 29 -11.69 -12.90 24.05
N VAL A 30 -10.84 -13.34 24.98
CA VAL A 30 -9.39 -13.11 24.90
C VAL A 30 -8.79 -13.78 23.67
N VAL A 31 -9.18 -15.01 23.33
CA VAL A 31 -8.70 -15.70 22.12
C VAL A 31 -9.15 -14.97 20.84
N ALA A 32 -10.41 -14.53 20.78
CA ALA A 32 -10.95 -13.79 19.64
C ALA A 32 -10.23 -12.45 19.42
N LEU A 33 -9.95 -11.72 20.50
CA LEU A 33 -9.20 -10.46 20.44
C LEU A 33 -7.76 -10.66 19.98
N HIS A 34 -7.07 -11.70 20.45
CA HIS A 34 -5.72 -12.03 19.96
C HIS A 34 -5.73 -12.35 18.47
N ALA A 35 -6.72 -13.13 17.99
CA ALA A 35 -6.87 -13.43 16.57
C ALA A 35 -7.08 -12.17 15.72
N GLU A 36 -7.87 -11.21 16.20
CA GLU A 36 -8.09 -9.94 15.51
C GLU A 36 -6.85 -9.04 15.53
N ILE A 37 -6.15 -8.94 16.66
CA ILE A 37 -4.86 -8.22 16.74
C ILE A 37 -3.87 -8.79 15.73
N ASP A 38 -3.78 -10.12 15.62
CA ASP A 38 -2.87 -10.77 14.68
C ASP A 38 -3.29 -10.54 13.23
N ARG A 39 -4.59 -10.52 12.94
CA ARG A 39 -5.12 -10.18 11.62
C ARG A 39 -4.76 -8.74 11.25
N LEU A 40 -4.96 -7.79 12.16
CA LEU A 40 -4.63 -6.39 11.95
C LEU A 40 -3.13 -6.18 11.78
N ARG A 41 -2.30 -6.83 12.60
CA ARG A 41 -0.84 -6.80 12.47
C ARG A 41 -0.39 -7.30 11.09
N ARG A 42 -0.96 -8.42 10.62
CA ARG A 42 -0.68 -8.93 9.26
C ARG A 42 -1.12 -7.95 8.18
N ALA A 43 -2.29 -7.32 8.32
CA ALA A 43 -2.77 -6.33 7.37
C ALA A 43 -1.86 -5.09 7.31
N LEU A 44 -1.43 -4.58 8.47
CA LEU A 44 -0.51 -3.45 8.57
C LEU A 44 0.87 -3.77 8.02
N ALA A 45 1.43 -4.94 8.34
CA ALA A 45 2.70 -5.39 7.78
C ALA A 45 2.64 -5.48 6.25
N GLY A 46 1.55 -6.03 5.70
CA GLY A 46 1.32 -6.08 4.26
C GLY A 46 1.28 -4.69 3.62
N ARG A 47 0.63 -3.72 4.27
CA ARG A 47 0.59 -2.33 3.80
C ARG A 47 1.98 -1.68 3.80
N ALA A 48 2.74 -1.85 4.89
CA ALA A 48 4.07 -1.28 5.02
C ALA A 48 5.03 -1.79 3.92
N VAL A 49 5.01 -3.09 3.63
CA VAL A 49 5.84 -3.68 2.57
C VAL A 49 5.45 -3.14 1.19
N VAL A 50 4.16 -2.97 0.92
CA VAL A 50 3.69 -2.37 -0.34
C VAL A 50 4.13 -0.92 -0.46
N ASP A 51 4.01 -0.13 0.60
CA ASP A 51 4.42 1.28 0.59
C ASP A 51 5.94 1.43 0.39
N GLN A 52 6.75 0.55 1.00
CA GLN A 52 8.19 0.48 0.78
C GLN A 52 8.53 0.15 -0.68
N ALA A 53 7.88 -0.87 -1.25
CA ALA A 53 8.09 -1.24 -2.65
C ALA A 53 7.68 -0.11 -3.61
N CYS A 54 6.58 0.62 -3.32
CA CYS A 54 6.20 1.81 -4.07
C CYS A 54 7.33 2.86 -4.05
N GLY A 55 7.92 3.13 -2.89
CA GLY A 55 9.07 4.04 -2.78
C GLY A 55 10.25 3.62 -3.64
N MET A 56 10.60 2.33 -3.66
CA MET A 56 11.67 1.79 -4.52
C MET A 56 11.35 1.94 -6.01
N VAL A 57 10.09 1.70 -6.41
CA VAL A 57 9.65 1.91 -7.80
C VAL A 57 9.77 3.39 -8.19
N MET A 58 9.41 4.31 -7.28
CA MET A 58 9.55 5.75 -7.53
C MET A 58 11.01 6.19 -7.71
N VAL A 59 11.96 5.51 -7.07
CA VAL A 59 13.41 5.73 -7.30
C VAL A 59 13.83 5.22 -8.68
N LEU A 60 13.33 4.06 -9.11
CA LEU A 60 13.67 3.46 -10.41
C LEU A 60 13.03 4.19 -11.59
N ALA A 61 11.81 4.66 -11.40
CA ALA A 61 11.02 5.35 -12.40
C ALA A 61 10.37 6.56 -11.72
N PRO A 62 10.91 7.78 -11.91
CA PRO A 62 10.37 8.99 -11.29
C PRO A 62 8.89 9.15 -11.60
N CYS A 63 8.04 8.82 -10.63
CA CYS A 63 6.59 8.85 -10.76
C CYS A 63 5.93 9.12 -9.40
N ARG A 64 4.63 9.44 -9.40
CA ARG A 64 3.87 9.65 -8.18
C ARG A 64 3.49 8.31 -7.54
N TRP A 65 3.27 8.30 -6.22
CA TRP A 65 2.93 7.09 -5.46
C TRP A 65 1.76 6.29 -6.06
N GLY A 66 0.71 6.96 -6.55
CA GLY A 66 -0.43 6.28 -7.19
C GLY A 66 -0.06 5.50 -8.45
N VAL A 67 0.88 6.04 -9.24
CA VAL A 67 1.41 5.39 -10.44
C VAL A 67 2.28 4.18 -10.05
N ALA A 68 3.16 4.34 -9.06
CA ALA A 68 3.97 3.24 -8.54
C ALA A 68 3.11 2.10 -8.00
N ARG A 69 2.04 2.42 -7.25
CA ARG A 69 1.08 1.44 -6.74
C ARG A 69 0.32 0.73 -7.87
N GLY A 70 -0.13 1.48 -8.87
CA GLY A 70 -0.76 0.92 -10.06
C GLY A 70 0.17 -0.03 -10.81
N LEU A 71 1.45 0.34 -10.95
CA LEU A 71 2.47 -0.49 -11.60
C LEU A 71 2.67 -1.82 -10.87
N LEU A 72 2.79 -1.80 -9.53
CA LEU A 72 2.89 -3.04 -8.75
C LEU A 72 1.60 -3.87 -8.84
N GLY A 73 0.43 -3.22 -8.93
CA GLY A 73 -0.85 -3.86 -9.22
C GLY A 73 -0.88 -4.58 -10.57
N ASP A 74 -0.37 -3.95 -11.63
CA ASP A 74 -0.25 -4.55 -12.96
C ASP A 74 0.66 -5.79 -12.94
N VAL A 75 1.75 -5.75 -12.18
CA VAL A 75 2.66 -6.89 -12.01
C VAL A 75 1.96 -8.01 -11.25
N SER A 76 1.26 -7.69 -10.16
CA SER A 76 0.47 -8.62 -9.36
C SER A 76 -0.58 -9.35 -10.20
N ALA A 77 -1.40 -8.60 -10.95
CA ALA A 77 -2.43 -9.17 -11.82
C ALA A 77 -1.83 -10.06 -12.92
N ARG A 78 -0.75 -9.63 -13.56
CA ARG A 78 -0.11 -10.40 -14.64
C ARG A 78 0.59 -11.67 -14.16
N CYS A 79 1.02 -11.71 -12.91
CA CYS A 79 1.68 -12.87 -12.32
C CYS A 79 0.74 -13.75 -11.49
N ASP A 80 -0.54 -13.40 -11.39
CA ASP A 80 -1.51 -14.02 -10.48
C ASP A 80 -0.94 -14.21 -9.06
N THR A 81 -0.26 -13.17 -8.57
CA THR A 81 0.45 -13.19 -7.28
C THR A 81 -0.07 -12.05 -6.42
N LYS A 82 -0.20 -12.26 -5.11
CA LYS A 82 -0.73 -11.23 -4.22
C LYS A 82 0.20 -10.01 -4.19
N LEU A 83 -0.37 -8.80 -4.18
CA LEU A 83 0.39 -7.56 -4.17
C LEU A 83 1.45 -7.47 -3.05
N PRO A 84 1.18 -7.87 -1.79
CA PRO A 84 2.21 -7.89 -0.75
C PRO A 84 3.38 -8.85 -1.04
N GLU A 85 3.15 -9.96 -1.74
CA GLU A 85 4.20 -10.92 -2.11
C GLU A 85 5.06 -10.36 -3.25
N VAL A 86 4.46 -9.70 -4.24
CA VAL A 86 5.18 -8.95 -5.28
C VAL A 86 6.03 -7.84 -4.64
N ALA A 87 5.45 -7.08 -3.71
CA ALA A 87 6.14 -6.02 -3.00
C ALA A 87 7.33 -6.56 -2.18
N ALA A 88 7.15 -7.66 -1.46
CA ALA A 88 8.24 -8.33 -0.75
C ALA A 88 9.35 -8.80 -1.70
N ALA A 89 9.00 -9.35 -2.87
CA ALA A 89 9.97 -9.76 -3.88
C ALA A 89 10.74 -8.56 -4.47
N MET A 90 10.08 -7.40 -4.63
CA MET A 90 10.73 -6.15 -5.06
C MET A 90 11.71 -5.61 -4.00
N VAL A 91 11.30 -5.62 -2.73
CA VAL A 91 12.18 -5.22 -1.61
C VAL A 91 13.39 -6.15 -1.52
N ALA A 92 13.17 -7.46 -1.55
CA ALA A 92 14.22 -8.45 -1.60
C ALA A 92 15.17 -8.26 -2.81
N ALA A 93 14.63 -7.84 -3.95
CA ALA A 93 15.44 -7.56 -5.13
C ALA A 93 16.35 -6.35 -4.97
N TRP A 94 15.90 -5.33 -4.24
CA TRP A 94 16.74 -4.19 -3.85
C TRP A 94 17.89 -4.59 -2.91
N GLU A 95 17.67 -5.63 -2.10
CA GLU A 95 18.68 -6.25 -1.23
C GLU A 95 19.59 -7.25 -1.96
N GLY A 96 19.52 -7.33 -3.29
CA GLY A 96 20.39 -8.18 -4.12
C GLY A 96 19.86 -9.58 -4.42
N LYS A 97 18.64 -9.94 -3.98
CA LYS A 97 18.02 -11.23 -4.36
C LYS A 97 17.48 -11.16 -5.79
N PRO A 98 17.54 -12.24 -6.58
CA PRO A 98 17.00 -12.21 -7.93
C PRO A 98 15.47 -12.12 -7.92
N LEU A 99 14.91 -11.12 -8.60
CA LEU A 99 13.46 -11.05 -8.83
C LEU A 99 13.00 -12.21 -9.71
N PRO A 100 11.90 -12.92 -9.36
CA PRO A 100 11.38 -14.03 -10.17
C PRO A 100 11.18 -13.64 -11.63
N ARG A 101 11.53 -14.56 -12.55
CA ARG A 101 11.43 -14.33 -14.00
C ARG A 101 10.08 -13.77 -14.47
N PRO A 102 8.91 -14.30 -14.06
CA PRO A 102 7.62 -13.76 -14.48
C PRO A 102 7.41 -12.32 -14.00
N MET A 103 7.72 -12.03 -12.73
CA MET A 103 7.61 -10.68 -12.15
C MET A 103 8.53 -9.69 -12.85
N ARG A 104 9.78 -10.07 -13.13
CA ARG A 104 10.73 -9.24 -13.87
C ARG A 104 10.25 -8.91 -15.29
N ARG A 105 9.64 -9.87 -15.98
CA ARG A 105 9.04 -9.64 -17.30
C ARG A 105 7.85 -8.68 -17.20
N ALA A 106 6.97 -8.89 -16.23
CA ALA A 106 5.80 -8.05 -15.99
C ALA A 106 6.20 -6.61 -15.63
N LEU A 107 7.20 -6.44 -14.75
CA LEU A 107 7.75 -5.15 -14.34
C LEU A 107 8.30 -4.37 -15.55
N ARG A 108 9.14 -5.01 -16.38
CA ARG A 108 9.65 -4.37 -17.60
C ARG A 108 8.54 -3.96 -18.56
N HIS A 109 7.51 -4.78 -18.71
CA HIS A 109 6.37 -4.42 -19.55
C HIS A 109 5.61 -3.21 -18.99
N ALA A 110 5.36 -3.18 -17.68
CA ALA A 110 4.67 -2.08 -17.03
C ALA A 110 5.47 -0.76 -17.11
N LEU A 111 6.79 -0.82 -16.89
CA LEU A 111 7.68 0.35 -17.05
C LEU A 111 7.69 0.87 -18.49
N ARG A 112 7.76 -0.01 -19.50
CA ARG A 112 7.70 0.41 -20.90
C ARG A 112 6.40 1.13 -21.24
N ARG A 113 5.27 0.63 -20.72
CA ARG A 113 3.97 1.31 -20.88
C ARG A 113 3.98 2.68 -20.22
N LEU A 114 4.46 2.78 -18.98
CA LEU A 114 4.57 4.05 -18.27
C LEU A 114 5.34 5.09 -19.09
N TYR A 115 6.50 4.74 -19.66
CA TYR A 115 7.29 5.68 -20.45
C TYR A 115 6.71 5.96 -21.85
N ALA A 116 5.94 5.03 -22.43
CA ALA A 116 5.22 5.29 -23.68
C ALA A 116 4.03 6.25 -23.47
N GLU A 117 3.45 6.24 -22.27
CA GLU A 117 2.34 7.10 -21.85
C GLU A 117 2.80 8.48 -21.33
N VAL A 118 4.11 8.80 -21.40
CA VAL A 118 4.62 10.17 -21.23
C VAL A 118 4.85 10.80 -22.61
N PRO A 119 3.84 11.45 -23.23
CA PRO A 119 4.10 12.46 -24.23
C PRO A 119 4.97 13.55 -23.60
N GLY A 120 5.92 14.06 -24.37
CA GLY A 120 6.82 15.13 -23.94
C GLY A 120 6.07 16.27 -23.25
N CYS A 121 6.76 16.93 -22.32
CA CYS A 121 6.36 18.21 -21.78
C CYS A 121 5.81 19.10 -22.91
N ASP A 122 4.49 19.30 -22.97
CA ASP A 122 3.85 20.28 -23.85
C ASP A 122 4.13 21.67 -23.30
N SER A 123 5.39 22.10 -23.42
CA SER A 123 5.77 23.50 -23.30
C SER A 123 5.28 24.23 -24.54
N ARG A 124 4.02 24.67 -24.50
CA ARG A 124 3.51 25.85 -25.21
C ARG A 124 2.43 26.50 -24.34
N THR A 125 2.85 27.16 -23.27
CA THR A 125 2.19 28.41 -22.90
C THR A 125 2.50 29.38 -24.03
N SER A 126 1.64 29.44 -25.05
CA SER A 126 1.66 30.58 -25.95
C SER A 126 1.21 31.79 -25.15
N ASP A 127 2.17 32.64 -24.86
CA ASP A 127 2.01 34.03 -24.50
C ASP A 127 0.96 34.74 -25.37
N GLY A 128 0.26 35.69 -24.75
CA GLY A 128 -0.27 36.85 -25.46
C GLY A 128 -1.75 37.16 -25.16
N PRO A 129 -2.05 38.17 -24.33
CA PRO A 129 -3.41 38.71 -24.24
C PRO A 129 -3.70 39.48 -25.53
N SER A 130 -4.64 38.97 -26.35
CA SER A 130 -5.19 39.72 -27.47
C SER A 130 -5.92 40.95 -26.94
N GLY A 131 -5.23 42.09 -26.98
CA GLY A 131 -5.84 43.40 -26.87
C GLY A 131 -6.74 43.65 -28.07
N THR A 132 -8.05 43.53 -27.86
CA THR A 132 -9.05 43.97 -28.84
C THR A 132 -9.21 45.48 -28.72
N GLY A 133 -8.56 46.20 -29.64
CA GLY A 133 -8.81 47.61 -29.90
C GLY A 133 -10.27 47.86 -30.31
N ARG A 134 -10.81 48.94 -29.78
CA ARG A 134 -12.15 49.49 -30.03
C ARG A 134 -12.12 50.35 -31.30
N PRO A 135 -13.08 50.24 -32.24
CA PRO A 135 -13.32 51.29 -33.23
C PRO A 135 -14.46 52.22 -32.79
N GLU A 136 -14.43 53.41 -33.39
CA GLU A 136 -15.17 54.64 -33.10
C GLU A 136 -16.70 54.57 -33.29
#